data_AF-A0A8J7CW89-F1
#
_entry.id   AF-A0A8J7CW89-F1
#
_cell.length_a   1.000
_cell.length_b   1.000
_cell.length_c   1.000
_cell.angle_alpha   90.00
_cell.angle_beta   90.00
_cell.angle_gamma   90.00
#
_symmetry.space_group_name_H-M   'P 1'
#
loop_
_entity.id
_entity.type
_entity.pdbx_description
1 polymer ?
#
loop_
_entity_poly.entity_id
_entity_poly.type
_entity_poly.pdbx_seq_one_letter_code
_entity_poly.pdbx_strand_id
1 'polypeptide(L)' 'MTTLPSYLIAQSITQAEFARRIGASQGFISKLCKGSGTPSLELAARIEWATKGEVTAISWVKEVREWSE' A
#
# COMPACT_ATOMS: atom_id res chain seq x y z
N MET A 1 0.28 -11.37 4.70
CA MET A 1 0.22 -9.98 4.23
C MET A 1 1.45 -9.72 3.38
N THR A 2 1.26 -9.31 2.13
CA THR A 2 2.35 -9.02 1.19
C THR A 2 2.66 -7.53 1.22
N THR A 3 3.92 -7.15 1.00
CA THR A 3 4.27 -5.73 0.88
C THR A 3 3.90 -5.21 -0.51
N LEU A 4 3.62 -3.91 -0.62
CA LEU A 4 3.36 -3.29 -1.93
C LEU A 4 4.42 -3.60 -3.01
N PRO A 5 5.74 -3.49 -2.75
CA PRO A 5 6.73 -3.80 -3.79
C PRO A 5 6.70 -5.28 -4.20
N SER A 6 6.53 -6.21 -3.24
CA SER A 6 6.42 -7.65 -3.55
C SER A 6 5.19 -7.95 -4.42
N TYR A 7 4.05 -7.34 -4.13
CA TYR A 7 2.83 -7.48 -4.93
C TYR A 7 3.04 -6.99 -6.37
N LEU A 8 3.65 -5.80 -6.54
CA LEU A 8 3.90 -5.24 -7.87
C LEU A 8 4.81 -6.13 -8.72
N ILE A 9 5.85 -6.72 -8.11
CA ILE A 9 6.75 -7.67 -8.78
C ILE A 9 5.99 -8.94 -9.19
N ALA A 10 5.24 -9.55 -8.26
CA ALA A 10 4.50 -10.79 -8.51
C ALA A 10 3.47 -10.63 -9.63
N GLN A 11 2.82 -9.46 -9.71
CA GLN A 11 1.83 -9.16 -10.74
C GLN A 11 2.42 -8.56 -12.02
N SER A 12 3.75 -8.36 -12.09
CA SER A 12 4.43 -7.67 -13.20
C SER A 12 3.85 -6.28 -13.50
N ILE A 13 3.42 -5.55 -12.47
CA ILE A 13 2.83 -4.21 -12.57
C ILE A 13 3.88 -3.16 -12.25
N THR A 14 4.06 -2.17 -13.13
CA THR A 14 4.95 -1.03 -12.85
C THR A 14 4.34 -0.09 -11.80
N GLN A 15 5.18 0.63 -11.04
CA GLN A 15 4.69 1.63 -10.08
C GLN A 15 3.85 2.73 -10.75
N ALA A 16 4.18 3.10 -11.99
CA ALA A 16 3.43 4.11 -12.75
C ALA A 16 2.03 3.62 -13.14
N GLU A 17 1.94 2.36 -13.59
CA GLU A 17 0.65 1.73 -13.91
C GLU A 17 -0.22 1.61 -12.67
N PHE A 18 0.33 1.10 -11.56
CA PHE A 18 -0.41 0.99 -10.32
C PHE A 18 -0.87 2.35 -9.80
N ALA A 19 0.00 3.37 -9.85
CA ALA A 19 -0.35 4.73 -9.45
C ALA A 19 -1.54 5.29 -10.23
N ARG A 20 -1.59 5.10 -11.56
CA ARG A 20 -2.75 5.50 -12.37
C ARG A 20 -4.01 4.76 -11.94
N ARG A 21 -3.93 3.44 -11.76
CA ARG A 21 -5.06 2.60 -11.37
C ARG A 21 -5.69 3.04 -10.04
N ILE A 22 -4.86 3.47 -9.08
CA ILE A 22 -5.31 3.92 -7.77
C ILE A 22 -5.33 5.44 -7.63
N GLY A 23 -5.31 6.21 -8.73
CA GLY A 23 -5.32 7.67 -8.74
C GLY A 23 -4.35 8.31 -7.72
N ALA A 24 -3.07 7.95 -7.81
CA ALA A 24 -1.96 8.49 -7.04
C ALA A 24 -0.80 8.89 -7.97
N SER A 25 0.21 9.59 -7.45
CA SER A 25 1.43 9.86 -8.21
C SER A 25 2.41 8.68 -8.14
N GLN A 26 3.14 8.42 -9.22
CA GLN A 26 4.18 7.37 -9.23
C GLN A 26 5.26 7.64 -8.18
N GLY A 27 5.65 8.91 -8.00
CA GLY A 27 6.62 9.30 -6.97
C GLY A 27 6.16 8.95 -5.55
N PHE A 28 4.85 9.05 -5.27
CA PHE A 28 4.30 8.62 -3.99
C PHE A 28 4.33 7.10 -3.83
N ILE A 29 3.92 6.34 -4.85
CA ILE A 29 4.06 4.87 -4.86
C ILE A 29 5.51 4.44 -4.62
N SER A 30 6.48 5.16 -5.20
CA SER A 30 7.90 4.90 -4.98
C SER A 30 8.31 5.05 -3.51
N LYS A 31 7.82 6.10 -2.83
CA LYS A 31 8.05 6.29 -1.37
C LYS A 31 7.44 5.16 -0.56
N LEU A 32 6.21 4.73 -0.89
CA LEU A 32 5.55 3.60 -0.24
C LEU A 32 6.36 2.30 -0.43
N CYS A 33 6.83 2.03 -1.64
CA CYS A 33 7.65 0.84 -1.93
C CYS A 33 8.99 0.82 -1.17
N LYS A 34 9.55 2.01 -0.87
CA LYS A 34 10.79 2.15 -0.09
C LYS A 34 10.55 2.18 1.43
N GLY A 35 9.29 2.14 1.87
CA GLY A 35 8.93 2.30 3.28
C GLY A 35 9.17 3.70 3.85
N SER A 36 9.45 4.70 3.01
CA SER A 36 9.70 6.09 3.42
C SER A 36 8.45 6.98 3.35
N GLY A 37 7.30 6.39 3.06
CA GLY A 37 6.01 7.07 3.05
C GLY A 37 4.92 6.24 3.73
N THR A 38 3.95 6.94 4.29
CA THR A 38 2.72 6.37 4.85
C THR A 38 1.54 6.94 4.06
N PRO A 39 0.66 6.11 3.47
CA PRO A 39 -0.51 6.59 2.76
C PRO A 39 -1.53 7.17 3.76
N SER A 40 -2.44 8.03 3.28
CA SER A 40 -3.66 8.33 4.03
C SER A 40 -4.51 7.07 4.17
N LEU A 41 -5.45 7.04 5.12
CA LEU A 41 -6.38 5.92 5.29
C LEU A 41 -7.15 5.60 4.00
N GLU A 42 -7.65 6.64 3.32
CA GLU A 42 -8.36 6.49 2.04
C GLU A 42 -7.48 5.82 0.98
N LEU A 43 -6.23 6.27 0.84
CA LEU A 43 -5.32 5.68 -0.13
C LEU A 43 -4.91 4.25 0.25
N ALA A 44 -4.72 3.98 1.54
CA ALA A 44 -4.47 2.63 2.04
C ALA A 44 -5.63 1.68 1.69
N ALA A 45 -6.88 2.11 1.90
CA ALA A 45 -8.07 1.34 1.55
C ALA A 45 -8.18 1.11 0.03
N ARG A 46 -7.85 2.13 -0.80
CA ARG A 46 -7.81 1.99 -2.27
C ARG A 46 -6.76 0.97 -2.71
N ILE A 47 -5.59 0.96 -2.07
CA ILE A 47 -4.55 -0.04 -2.34
C ILE A 47 -5.05 -1.43 -1.96
N GLU A 48 -5.63 -1.59 -0.77
CA GLU A 48 -6.16 -2.88 -0.32
C GLU A 48 -7.23 -3.41 -1.27
N TRP A 49 -8.16 -2.56 -1.70
CA TRP A 49 -9.18 -2.93 -2.66
C TRP A 49 -8.60 -3.30 -4.04
N ALA A 50 -7.66 -2.50 -4.55
CA ALA A 50 -7.01 -2.75 -5.85
C ALA A 50 -6.15 -4.02 -5.87
N THR A 51 -5.62 -4.40 -4.70
CA THR A 51 -4.83 -5.62 -4.48
C THR A 51 -5.65 -6.80 -3.95
N LYS A 52 -6.99 -6.66 -3.88
CA LYS A 52 -7.90 -7.70 -3.38
C LYS A 52 -7.49 -8.24 -2.01
N GLY A 53 -6.98 -7.37 -1.13
CA GLY A 53 -6.54 -7.74 0.21
C GLY A 53 -5.12 -8.32 0.32
N GLU A 54 -4.36 -8.45 -0.78
CA GLU A 54 -2.98 -8.92 -0.69
C GLU A 54 -2.07 -7.94 0.06
N VAL A 55 -2.32 -6.63 -0.12
CA VAL A 55 -1.65 -5.54 0.59
C VAL A 55 -2.68 -4.82 1.46
N THR A 56 -2.76 -5.19 2.74
CA THR A 56 -3.76 -4.64 3.67
C THR A 56 -3.35 -3.26 4.23
N ALA A 57 -4.33 -2.41 4.50
CA ALA A 57 -4.15 -1.07 5.06
C ALA A 57 -3.44 -1.09 6.43
N ILE A 58 -3.66 -2.15 7.22
CA ILE A 58 -2.99 -2.30 8.53
C ILE A 58 -1.47 -2.46 8.42
N SER A 59 -0.94 -2.78 7.23
CA SER A 59 0.51 -2.91 7.00
C SER A 59 1.30 -1.61 7.26
N TRP A 60 0.62 -0.46 7.24
CA TRP A 60 1.21 0.84 7.51
C TRP A 60 1.01 1.33 8.95
N VAL A 61 0.27 0.58 9.78
CA VAL A 61 0.04 0.92 11.20
C VAL A 61 1.19 0.35 12.02
N LYS A 62 2.01 1.23 12.61
CA LYS A 62 3.22 0.83 13.37
C LYS A 62 2.90 0.33 14.79
N GLU A 63 1.83 0.85 15.39
CA GLU A 63 1.42 0.52 16.74
C GLU A 63 -0.08 0.30 16.75
N VAL A 64 -0.50 -0.95 16.96
CA VAL A 64 -1.84 -1.27 17.42
C VAL A 64 -1.72 -1.43 18.91
N ARG A 65 -2.21 -0.46 19.69
CA ARG A 65 -2.25 -0.63 21.15
C ARG A 65 -3.36 -1.63 21.46
N GLU A 66 -2.99 -2.80 21.98
CA GLU A 66 -3.94 -3.69 22.64
C GLU A 66 -4.60 -2.90 23.77
N TRP A 67 -5.91 -2.70 23.66
CA TRP A 67 -6.69 -2.18 24.77
C TRP A 67 -6.82 -3.31 25.78
N SER A 68 -6.13 -3.18 26.92
CA SER A 68 -6.44 -3.94 28.14
C SER A 68 -7.59 -3.24 28.86
N GLU A 69 -8.70 -3.97 29.05
CA GLU A 69 -9.85 -3.59 29.89
C GLU A 69 -9.49 -3.40 31.37
#